data_AF-A0A0C3F9K0-F1
#
_entry.id   AF-A0A0C3F9K0-F1
#
_cell.length_a   1.000
_cell.length_b   1.000
_cell.length_c   1.000
_cell.angle_alpha   90.00
_cell.angle_beta   90.00
_cell.angle_gamma   90.00
#
_symmetry.space_group_name_H-M   'P 1'
#
loop_
_entity.id
_entity.type
_entity.pdbx_description
1 polymer ?
#
loop_
_entity_poly.entity_id
_entity_poly.type
_entity_poly.pdbx_seq_one_letter_code
_entity_poly.pdbx_strand_id
1 'polypeptide(L)'
;MPLIVPILRLSMLFLNVFETFKTMKPPTPSARRGGQPSVRAITQRKRDMKGCLAVWIVWCCLAAYERLFEGFICFLVPFYNEIKSVILFFLLVTRARGAEPIYLHLIRPLIKPYVSTVDPLLDLARMFGDIFFFISTTCLQ
;
A
#
# COMPACT_ATOMS: atom_id res chain seq x y z
N MET A 1 -22.88 -5.02 10.03
CA MET A 1 -22.01 -4.62 11.17
C MET A 1 -21.39 -3.25 10.93
N PRO A 2 -22.07 -2.16 11.33
CA PRO A 2 -21.64 -0.79 11.01
C PRO A 2 -20.34 -0.35 11.67
N LEU A 3 -19.87 -1.05 12.72
CA LEU A 3 -18.68 -0.67 13.49
C LEU A 3 -17.43 -1.50 13.16
N ILE A 4 -17.59 -2.78 12.81
CA ILE A 4 -16.45 -3.69 12.64
C ILE A 4 -15.61 -3.33 11.41
N VAL A 5 -16.27 -3.10 10.26
CA VAL A 5 -15.61 -2.74 9.00
C VAL A 5 -14.82 -1.41 9.10
N PRO A 6 -15.37 -0.31 9.65
CA PRO A 6 -14.59 0.91 9.79
C PRO A 6 -13.42 0.78 10.78
N ILE A 7 -13.57 0.01 11.87
CA ILE A 7 -12.45 -0.27 12.79
C ILE A 7 -11.35 -1.06 12.09
N LEU A 8 -11.71 -2.08 11.30
CA LEU A 8 -10.75 -2.84 10.47
C LEU A 8 -10.03 -1.94 9.47
N ARG A 9 -10.74 -1.01 8.82
CA ARG A 9 -10.14 -0.05 7.89
C ARG A 9 -9.20 0.92 8.59
N LEU A 10 -9.60 1.45 9.74
CA LEU A 10 -8.78 2.38 10.51
C LEU A 10 -7.49 1.71 11.02
N SER A 11 -7.62 0.49 11.56
CA SER A 11 -6.46 -0.31 11.98
C SER A 11 -5.56 -0.67 10.81
N MET A 12 -6.12 -1.02 9.65
CA MET A 12 -5.35 -1.30 8.45
C MET A 12 -4.58 -0.06 7.95
N LEU A 13 -5.24 1.11 7.94
CA LEU A 13 -4.62 2.39 7.61
C LEU A 13 -3.49 2.71 8.57
N PHE A 14 -3.73 2.60 9.88
CA PHE A 14 -2.73 2.86 10.90
C PHE A 14 -1.50 1.94 10.75
N LEU A 15 -1.71 0.64 10.57
CA LEU A 15 -0.63 -0.32 10.37
C LEU A 15 0.11 -0.08 9.05
N ASN A 16 -0.59 0.29 7.98
CA ASN A 16 0.04 0.62 6.69
C ASN A 16 0.94 1.85 6.82
N VAL A 17 0.46 2.92 7.46
CA VAL A 17 1.24 4.13 7.73
C VAL A 17 2.44 3.82 8.62
N PHE A 18 2.25 3.05 9.69
CA PHE A 18 3.32 2.68 10.61
C PHE A 18 4.42 1.85 9.94
N GLU A 19 4.06 0.83 9.14
CA GLU A 19 5.05 0.04 8.39
C GLU A 19 5.75 0.84 7.30
N THR A 20 5.04 1.77 6.64
CA THR A 20 5.65 2.69 5.67
C THR A 20 6.69 3.57 6.35
N PHE A 21 6.34 4.15 7.50
CA PHE A 21 7.27 4.94 8.30
C PHE A 21 8.50 4.13 8.74
N LYS A 22 8.29 2.89 9.20
CA LYS A 22 9.37 2.00 9.64
C LYS A 22 10.29 1.59 8.50
N THR A 23 9.74 1.28 7.32
CA THR A 23 10.52 0.86 6.13
C THR A 23 11.27 2.00 5.45
N MET A 24 10.77 3.24 5.56
CA MET A 24 11.47 4.40 5.03
C MET A 24 12.73 4.77 5.82
N LYS A 25 12.82 4.42 7.11
CA LYS A 25 14.01 4.73 7.93
C LYS A 25 15.29 4.14 7.31
N PRO A 26 16.41 4.90 7.28
CA PRO A 26 17.65 4.41 6.72
C PRO A 26 18.19 3.23 7.56
N PRO A 27 18.85 2.24 6.92
CA PRO A 27 19.44 1.11 7.63
C PRO A 27 20.54 1.59 8.58
N THR A 28 20.63 0.97 9.76
CA THR A 28 21.63 1.33 10.77
C THR A 28 23.05 1.22 10.20
N PRO A 29 23.87 2.29 10.29
CA PRO A 29 25.24 2.27 9.80
C PRO A 29 26.07 1.29 10.62
N SER A 30 26.91 0.48 9.94
CA SER A 30 27.77 -0.47 10.63
C SER A 30 29.09 0.20 11.03
N ALA A 31 29.38 0.23 12.34
CA ALA A 31 30.65 0.73 12.86
C ALA A 31 31.86 -0.05 12.31
N ARG A 32 31.69 -1.35 11.98
CA ARG A 32 32.73 -2.20 11.38
C ARG A 32 33.07 -1.86 9.92
N ARG A 33 32.23 -1.10 9.21
CA ARG A 33 32.37 -0.82 7.78
C ARG A 33 32.44 0.69 7.49
N GLY A 34 33.06 1.45 8.40
CA GLY A 34 33.23 2.90 8.23
C GLY A 34 31.92 3.67 8.09
N GLY A 35 30.84 3.19 8.73
CA GLY A 35 29.52 3.83 8.66
C GLY A 35 28.67 3.42 7.45
N GLN A 36 29.16 2.57 6.53
CA GLN A 36 28.35 2.11 5.41
C GLN A 36 27.39 0.97 5.82
N PRO A 37 26.12 1.01 5.35
CA PRO A 37 25.18 -0.07 5.60
C PRO A 37 25.55 -1.35 4.83
N SER A 38 25.27 -2.51 5.42
CA SER A 38 25.52 -3.81 4.78
C SER A 38 24.66 -3.98 3.52
N VAL A 39 25.22 -4.59 2.47
CA VAL A 39 24.50 -4.92 1.22
C VAL A 39 23.22 -5.70 1.52
N ARG A 40 23.27 -6.65 2.48
CA ARG A 40 22.10 -7.43 2.93
C ARG A 40 20.99 -6.55 3.51
N ALA A 41 21.36 -5.52 4.28
CA ALA A 41 20.39 -4.59 4.88
C ALA A 41 19.71 -3.71 3.82
N ILE A 42 20.48 -3.28 2.81
CA ILE A 42 19.96 -2.52 1.67
C ILE A 42 18.99 -3.38 0.85
N THR A 43 19.37 -4.63 0.53
CA THR A 43 18.50 -5.54 -0.23
C THR A 43 17.24 -5.91 0.54
N GLN A 44 17.33 -6.12 1.85
CA GLN A 44 16.18 -6.43 2.70
C GLN A 44 15.21 -5.25 2.72
N ARG A 45 15.70 -4.02 2.93
CA ARG A 45 14.87 -2.80 2.88
C ARG A 45 14.14 -2.65 1.55
N LYS A 46 14.82 -2.92 0.42
CA LYS A 46 14.19 -2.85 -0.91
C LYS A 46 13.06 -3.88 -1.06
N ARG A 47 13.23 -5.07 -0.49
CA ARG A 47 12.17 -6.10 -0.46
C ARG A 47 11.01 -5.68 0.42
N ASP A 48 11.28 -5.23 1.63
CA ASP A 48 10.25 -4.80 2.59
C ASP A 48 9.43 -3.62 2.06
N MET A 49 10.09 -2.68 1.35
CA MET A 49 9.42 -1.56 0.70
C MET A 49 8.51 -2.01 -0.45
N LYS A 50 8.92 -3.00 -1.25
CA LYS A 50 8.04 -3.60 -2.28
C LYS A 50 6.83 -4.29 -1.65
N GLY A 51 7.03 -5.04 -0.56
CA GLY A 51 5.94 -5.69 0.17
C GLY A 51 4.97 -4.68 0.76
N CYS A 52 5.46 -3.57 1.32
CA CYS A 52 4.63 -2.49 1.83
C CYS A 52 3.78 -1.84 0.73
N LEU A 53 4.39 -1.54 -0.43
CA LEU A 53 3.66 -1.00 -1.59
C LEU A 53 2.60 -1.98 -2.12
N ALA A 54 2.89 -3.29 -2.15
CA ALA A 54 1.92 -4.29 -2.56
C ALA A 54 0.67 -4.30 -1.66
N VAL A 55 0.85 -4.15 -0.34
CA VAL A 55 -0.29 -4.04 0.61
C VAL A 55 -1.14 -2.80 0.32
N TRP A 56 -0.51 -1.65 0.06
CA TRP A 56 -1.22 -0.42 -0.32
C TRP A 56 -2.05 -0.61 -1.59
N ILE A 57 -1.45 -1.16 -2.64
CA ILE A 57 -2.12 -1.37 -3.93
C ILE A 57 -3.30 -2.33 -3.76
N VAL A 58 -3.10 -3.48 -3.11
CA VAL A 58 -4.17 -4.46 -2.87
C VAL A 58 -5.31 -3.84 -2.06
N TRP A 59 -4.98 -3.05 -1.04
CA TRP A 59 -5.99 -2.38 -0.23
C TRP A 59 -6.78 -1.33 -1.01
N CYS A 60 -6.13 -0.51 -1.83
CA CYS A 60 -6.78 0.46 -2.72
C CYS A 60 -7.70 -0.24 -3.73
N CYS A 61 -7.25 -1.34 -4.34
CA CYS A 61 -8.07 -2.15 -5.25
C CYS A 61 -9.31 -2.71 -4.55
N LEU A 62 -9.15 -3.25 -3.34
CA LEU A 62 -10.27 -3.76 -2.54
C LEU A 62 -11.26 -2.64 -2.19
N ALA A 63 -10.77 -1.47 -1.77
CA ALA A 63 -11.62 -0.33 -1.44
C ALA A 63 -12.39 0.21 -2.66
N ALA A 64 -11.75 0.23 -3.84
CA ALA A 64 -12.39 0.61 -5.10
C ALA A 64 -13.46 -0.41 -5.52
N TYR A 65 -13.15 -1.71 -5.42
CA TYR A 65 -14.10 -2.78 -5.69
C TYR A 65 -15.31 -2.68 -4.76
N GLU A 66 -15.10 -2.50 -3.47
CA GLU A 66 -16.20 -2.32 -2.52
C GLU A 66 -17.11 -1.16 -2.93
N ARG A 67 -16.55 0.01 -3.26
CA ARG A 67 -17.35 1.17 -3.67
C ARG A 67 -18.17 0.93 -4.96
N LEU A 68 -17.65 0.16 -5.90
CA LEU A 68 -18.31 -0.12 -7.18
C LEU A 68 -19.37 -1.22 -7.07
N PHE A 69 -19.13 -2.25 -6.26
CA PHE A 69 -19.94 -3.46 -6.25
C PHE A 69 -20.86 -3.60 -5.03
N GLU A 70 -20.78 -2.71 -4.03
CA GLU A 70 -21.61 -2.78 -2.82
C GLU A 70 -23.12 -2.75 -3.10
N GLY A 71 -23.56 -1.95 -4.08
CA GLY A 71 -24.97 -1.92 -4.50
C GLY A 71 -25.43 -3.19 -5.24
N PHE A 72 -24.54 -3.79 -6.03
CA PHE A 72 -24.86 -4.96 -6.85
C PHE A 72 -24.85 -6.26 -6.05
N ILE A 73 -23.88 -6.42 -5.14
CA ILE A 73 -23.68 -7.68 -4.39
C ILE A 73 -24.66 -7.81 -3.22
N CYS A 74 -25.09 -6.68 -2.62
CA CYS A 74 -26.07 -6.68 -1.52
C CYS A 74 -27.41 -7.30 -1.95
N PHE A 75 -27.76 -7.20 -3.24
CA PHE A 75 -28.97 -7.80 -3.80
C PHE A 75 -28.86 -9.32 -3.97
N LEU A 76 -27.64 -9.85 -4.17
CA LEU A 76 -27.44 -11.24 -4.61
C LEU A 76 -27.07 -12.20 -3.46
N VAL A 77 -26.31 -11.74 -2.45
CA VAL A 77 -25.70 -12.63 -1.45
C VAL A 77 -26.10 -12.22 -0.02
N PRO A 78 -26.94 -13.02 0.67
CA PRO A 78 -27.14 -12.85 2.11
C PRO A 78 -25.81 -13.12 2.83
N PHE A 79 -25.49 -12.35 3.87
CA PHE A 79 -24.22 -12.38 4.65
C PHE A 79 -22.95 -11.80 3.99
N TYR A 80 -23.05 -11.04 2.90
CA TYR A 80 -21.89 -10.37 2.28
C TYR A 80 -21.06 -9.53 3.26
N ASN A 81 -21.71 -8.88 4.23
CA ASN A 81 -21.03 -8.05 5.24
C ASN A 81 -20.09 -8.83 6.16
N GLU A 82 -20.37 -10.10 6.46
CA GLU A 82 -19.51 -10.94 7.28
C GLU A 82 -18.36 -11.52 6.46
N ILE A 83 -18.61 -11.92 5.22
CA ILE A 83 -17.55 -12.34 4.29
C ILE A 83 -16.55 -11.20 4.07
N LYS A 84 -17.06 -9.97 3.92
CA LYS A 84 -16.25 -8.75 3.82
C LYS A 84 -15.33 -8.55 5.02
N SER A 85 -15.86 -8.69 6.24
CA SER A 85 -15.07 -8.49 7.47
C SER A 85 -13.97 -9.55 7.60
N VAL A 86 -14.26 -10.80 7.21
CA VAL A 86 -13.27 -11.89 7.19
C VAL A 86 -12.17 -11.65 6.16
N ILE A 87 -12.51 -11.18 4.95
CA ILE A 87 -11.51 -10.85 3.91
C ILE A 87 -10.60 -9.70 4.38
N LEU A 88 -11.18 -8.64 4.93
CA LEU A 88 -10.41 -7.52 5.47
C LEU A 88 -9.52 -7.95 6.65
N PHE A 89 -10.07 -8.77 7.55
CA PHE A 89 -9.31 -9.32 8.67
C PHE A 89 -8.16 -10.23 8.20
N PHE A 90 -8.40 -11.10 7.22
CA PHE A 90 -7.38 -11.94 6.63
C PHE A 90 -6.26 -11.11 6.00
N LEU A 91 -6.60 -10.04 5.27
CA LEU A 91 -5.62 -9.13 4.68
C LEU A 91 -4.84 -8.35 5.76
N LEU A 92 -5.50 -8.00 6.86
CA LEU A 92 -4.88 -7.35 8.02
C LEU A 92 -3.91 -8.28 8.77
N VAL A 93 -4.17 -9.59 8.84
CA VAL A 93 -3.26 -10.55 9.48
C VAL A 93 -2.10 -10.95 8.55
N THR A 94 -2.39 -11.24 7.28
CA THR A 94 -1.38 -11.75 6.33
C THR A 94 -0.46 -10.67 5.76
N ARG A 95 -0.91 -9.40 5.73
CA ARG A 95 -0.11 -8.21 5.39
C ARG A 95 0.71 -8.43 4.10
N ALA A 96 2.00 -8.12 4.13
CA ALA A 96 2.90 -8.23 2.99
C ALA A 96 3.02 -9.67 2.45
N ARG A 97 2.98 -10.69 3.31
CA ARG A 97 3.11 -12.09 2.87
C ARG A 97 1.90 -12.56 2.05
N GLY A 98 0.71 -12.03 2.34
CA GLY A 98 -0.51 -12.31 1.58
C GLY A 98 -0.71 -11.38 0.38
N ALA A 99 -0.32 -10.10 0.52
CA ALA A 99 -0.52 -9.11 -0.53
C ALA A 99 0.47 -9.25 -1.71
N GLU A 100 1.71 -9.69 -1.46
CA GLU A 100 2.70 -9.92 -2.52
C GLU A 100 2.22 -10.92 -3.60
N PRO A 101 1.75 -12.13 -3.27
CA PRO A 101 1.29 -13.08 -4.29
C PRO A 101 0.02 -12.58 -5.01
N ILE A 102 -0.90 -11.91 -4.31
CA ILE A 102 -2.10 -11.30 -4.91
C ILE A 102 -1.70 -10.23 -5.92
N TYR A 103 -0.76 -9.37 -5.55
CA TYR A 103 -0.25 -8.35 -6.46
C TYR A 103 0.41 -8.97 -7.70
N LEU A 104 1.26 -9.98 -7.51
CA LEU A 104 2.01 -10.59 -8.61
C LEU A 104 1.14 -11.39 -9.58
N HIS A 105 0.11 -12.09 -9.08
CA HIS A 105 -0.72 -12.99 -9.90
C HIS A 105 -2.00 -12.35 -10.42
N LEU A 106 -2.63 -11.44 -9.67
CA LEU A 106 -3.89 -10.81 -10.07
C LEU A 106 -3.66 -9.41 -10.64
N ILE A 107 -3.03 -8.54 -9.85
CA ILE A 107 -3.00 -7.11 -10.15
C ILE A 107 -1.97 -6.79 -11.25
N ARG A 108 -0.78 -7.38 -11.16
CA ARG A 108 0.31 -7.15 -12.11
C ARG A 108 -0.07 -7.46 -13.57
N PRO A 109 -0.68 -8.59 -13.93
CA PRO A 109 -1.08 -8.84 -15.31
C PRO A 109 -2.17 -7.86 -15.80
N LEU A 110 -3.07 -7.42 -14.92
CA LEU A 110 -4.09 -6.43 -15.24
C LEU A 110 -3.49 -5.04 -15.51
N ILE A 111 -2.46 -4.65 -14.76
CA ILE A 111 -1.81 -3.34 -14.90
C ILE A 111 -0.77 -3.32 -16.02
N LYS A 112 -0.10 -4.44 -16.30
CA LYS A 112 0.98 -4.54 -17.32
C LYS A 112 0.67 -3.84 -18.66
N PRO A 113 -0.52 -3.98 -19.28
CA PRO A 113 -0.81 -3.30 -20.54
C PRO A 113 -0.96 -1.77 -20.41
N TYR A 114 -1.26 -1.26 -19.21
CA TYR A 114 -1.47 0.16 -18.95
C TYR A 114 -0.22 0.88 -18.41
N VAL A 115 0.89 0.17 -18.21
CA VAL A 115 2.15 0.73 -17.67
C VAL A 115 2.60 1.95 -18.47
N SER A 116 2.52 1.90 -19.80
CA SER A 116 2.90 3.00 -20.69
C SER A 116 2.09 4.29 -20.48
N THR A 117 0.88 4.20 -19.93
CA THR A 117 0.03 5.35 -19.61
C THR A 117 0.15 5.74 -18.14
N VAL A 118 0.35 4.77 -17.25
CA VAL A 118 0.43 4.98 -15.80
C VAL A 118 1.76 5.61 -15.39
N ASP A 119 2.88 5.20 -16.00
CA ASP A 119 4.21 5.75 -15.72
C ASP A 119 4.29 7.28 -15.98
N PRO A 120 3.88 7.82 -17.15
CA PRO A 120 3.92 9.27 -17.37
C PRO A 120 2.93 10.04 -16.49
N LEU A 121 1.79 9.44 -16.10
CA LEU A 121 0.86 10.05 -15.16
C LEU A 121 1.47 10.15 -13.76
N LEU A 122 2.23 9.14 -13.33
CA LEU A 122 2.98 9.15 -12.08
C LEU A 122 4.10 10.20 -12.10
N ASP A 123 4.81 10.33 -13.22
CA ASP A 123 5.84 11.36 -13.38
C ASP A 123 5.24 12.76 -13.31
N LEU A 124 4.08 12.97 -13.95
CA LEU A 124 3.35 14.23 -13.85
C LEU A 124 2.91 14.52 -12.40
N ALA A 125 2.35 13.54 -11.70
CA ALA A 125 1.96 13.67 -10.30
C ALA A 125 3.17 14.00 -9.40
N ARG A 126 4.33 13.41 -9.68
CA ARG A 126 5.59 13.71 -8.99
C ARG A 126 6.02 15.16 -9.21
N MET A 127 5.97 15.64 -10.46
CA MET A 127 6.30 17.04 -10.77
C MET A 127 5.39 18.01 -9.99
N PHE A 128 4.09 17.74 -9.94
CA PHE A 128 3.16 18.55 -9.14
C PHE A 128 3.50 18.50 -7.65
N GLY A 129 3.87 17.33 -7.13
CA GLY A 129 4.32 17.17 -5.74
C GLY A 129 5.58 17.99 -5.44
N ASP A 130 6.57 17.97 -6.33
CA ASP A 130 7.82 18.71 -6.18
C ASP A 130 7.58 20.23 -6.22
N ILE A 131 6.70 20.71 -7.11
CA ILE A 131 6.28 22.12 -7.18
C ILE A 131 5.57 22.54 -5.89
N PHE A 132 4.62 21.73 -5.41
CA PHE A 132 3.89 22.03 -4.18
C PHE A 132 4.83 22.08 -2.97
N PHE A 133 5.77 21.14 -2.88
CA PHE A 133 6.77 21.14 -1.83
C PHE A 133 7.63 22.40 -1.89
N PHE A 134 8.14 22.76 -3.06
CA PHE A 134 8.94 23.97 -3.26
C PHE A 134 8.19 25.23 -2.80
N ILE A 135 6.94 25.40 -3.25
CA ILE A 135 6.08 26.52 -2.84
C ILE A 135 5.89 26.54 -1.32
N SER A 136 5.60 25.39 -0.71
CA SER A 136 5.39 25.30 0.74
C SER A 136 6.63 25.70 1.54
N THR A 137 7.81 25.31 1.09
CA THR A 137 9.08 25.68 1.73
C THR A 137 9.42 27.15 1.54
N THR A 138 9.16 27.74 0.37
CA THR A 138 9.45 29.16 0.10
C THR A 138 8.45 30.11 0.74
N CYS A 139 7.20 29.67 0.96
CA CYS A 139 6.18 30.49 1.61
C CYS A 139 6.33 30.54 3.15
N LEU A 140 7.12 29.63 3.72
CA LEU A 140 7.37 29.53 5.17
C LEU A 140 8.61 30.32 5.64
N GLN A 141 9.34 30.93 4.71
CA GLN A 141 10.58 31.67 4.95
C GLN A 141 10.39 33.15 4.61
#